data_AF-A0AAU8MQ52-F1
#
_entry.id   AF-A0AAU8MQ52-F1
#
_cell.length_a   1.000
_cell.length_b   1.000
_cell.length_c   1.000
_cell.angle_alpha   90.00
_cell.angle_beta   90.00
_cell.angle_gamma   90.00
#
_symmetry.space_group_name_H-M   'P 1'
#
loop_
_entity.id
_entity.type
_entity.pdbx_description
1 polymer ?
#
loop_
_entity_poly.entity_id
_entity_poly.type
_entity_poly.pdbx_seq_one_letter_code
_entity_poly.pdbx_strand_id
1 'polypeptide(L)'
;MKEVTTLALALAAALSLAACGQGSTPQTAPPPAADTAAAAPASPEVATTPARMVLPAEACQRSEDGFGVFFERFVQDPAVREAYTAAQLQIGDLRDPAKPMQTVPRDQAGPFRIALVDSQWVYDEPGKDAGQLERIDSRRTLDGDSMRVDYVRADFTPDDDVANTKGAPEAYVFKYEQGCWQLSQQLR
;
A
#
# COMPACT_ATOMS: atom_id res chain seq x y z
N MET A 1 -23.39 -20.56 -34.83
CA MET A 1 -24.81 -20.32 -34.55
C MET A 1 -24.84 -19.36 -33.35
N LYS A 2 -25.00 -18.04 -33.61
CA LYS A 2 -26.22 -17.25 -33.33
C LYS A 2 -26.45 -17.11 -31.80
N GLU A 3 -26.47 -15.94 -31.13
CA GLU A 3 -26.81 -14.53 -31.46
C GLU A 3 -26.09 -13.61 -30.42
N VAL A 4 -25.44 -12.50 -30.74
CA VAL A 4 -25.92 -11.12 -31.03
C VAL A 4 -27.05 -10.63 -30.12
N THR A 5 -26.75 -9.72 -29.19
CA THR A 5 -27.65 -8.60 -28.86
C THR A 5 -26.83 -7.39 -28.41
N THR A 6 -26.82 -6.39 -29.28
CA THR A 6 -26.29 -5.04 -29.14
C THR A 6 -27.41 -4.14 -28.66
N LEU A 7 -27.16 -3.21 -27.72
CA LEU A 7 -28.00 -2.03 -27.46
C LEU A 7 -27.26 -1.14 -26.45
N ALA A 8 -27.23 0.19 -26.49
CA ALA A 8 -27.31 1.20 -27.54
C ALA A 8 -26.82 2.51 -26.86
N LEU A 9 -26.16 3.37 -27.63
CA LEU A 9 -25.76 4.73 -27.25
C LEU A 9 -26.95 5.59 -26.77
N ALA A 10 -26.66 6.52 -25.86
CA ALA A 10 -27.33 7.83 -25.85
C ALA A 10 -26.33 8.94 -25.46
N LEU A 11 -25.96 9.74 -26.46
CA LEU A 11 -25.38 11.08 -26.33
C LEU A 11 -26.39 12.02 -25.67
N ALA A 12 -25.91 12.91 -24.81
CA ALA A 12 -26.55 14.21 -24.61
C ALA A 12 -25.47 15.29 -24.42
N ALA A 13 -25.29 16.09 -25.46
CA ALA A 13 -24.57 17.35 -25.44
C ALA A 13 -25.48 18.47 -24.90
N ALA A 14 -24.92 19.40 -24.14
CA ALA A 14 -25.54 20.70 -23.88
C ALA A 14 -24.46 21.79 -23.98
N LEU A 15 -24.49 22.50 -25.12
CA LEU A 15 -23.91 23.83 -25.27
C LEU A 15 -24.74 24.84 -24.47
N SER A 16 -24.13 25.93 -23.98
CA SER A 16 -24.58 27.32 -24.28
C SER A 16 -23.79 28.43 -23.55
N LEU A 17 -23.30 29.37 -24.37
CA LEU A 17 -23.36 30.85 -24.26
C LEU A 17 -22.58 31.52 -23.10
N ALA A 18 -21.41 32.14 -23.34
CA ALA A 18 -21.18 33.44 -23.99
C ALA A 18 -21.85 34.64 -23.25
N ALA A 19 -21.03 35.44 -22.57
CA ALA A 19 -21.35 36.82 -22.22
C ALA A 19 -20.14 37.72 -22.49
N CYS A 20 -20.25 38.52 -23.55
CA CYS A 20 -19.37 39.62 -23.90
C CYS A 20 -19.47 40.74 -22.87
N GLY A 21 -18.32 41.28 -22.46
CA GLY A 21 -18.21 42.59 -21.83
C GLY A 21 -17.15 43.41 -22.55
N GLN A 22 -17.56 44.17 -23.58
CA GLN A 22 -16.73 45.18 -24.22
C GLN A 22 -16.75 46.46 -23.39
N GLY A 23 -15.56 46.93 -23.01
CA GLY A 23 -15.35 48.30 -22.56
C GLY A 23 -14.10 48.83 -23.25
N SER A 24 -14.29 49.65 -24.28
CA SER A 24 -13.23 50.38 -24.97
C SER A 24 -13.38 51.87 -24.69
N THR A 25 -12.29 52.54 -24.32
CA THR A 25 -11.97 53.97 -24.58
C THR A 25 -10.52 54.24 -24.11
N PRO A 26 -9.83 55.29 -24.61
CA PRO A 26 -8.65 55.06 -25.45
C PRO A 26 -7.34 55.68 -24.92
N GLN A 27 -6.24 55.23 -25.56
CA GLN A 27 -5.04 56.00 -25.94
C GLN A 27 -4.11 56.55 -24.84
N THR A 28 -2.87 56.05 -24.81
CA THR A 28 -1.61 56.79 -25.09
C THR A 28 -0.40 55.87 -24.80
N ALA A 29 0.58 55.84 -25.69
CA ALA A 29 1.88 55.19 -25.49
C ALA A 29 2.98 56.08 -26.11
N PRO A 30 4.28 55.86 -25.81
CA PRO A 30 4.97 55.81 -24.51
C PRO A 30 6.20 56.78 -24.52
N PRO A 31 7.13 56.79 -23.52
CA PRO A 31 8.32 55.91 -23.57
C PRO A 31 8.85 55.54 -22.12
N PRO A 32 10.08 55.02 -21.90
CA PRO A 32 10.28 53.65 -21.42
C PRO A 32 10.98 53.52 -20.05
N ALA A 33 11.11 52.26 -19.61
CA ALA A 33 12.04 51.72 -18.61
C ALA A 33 11.78 52.02 -17.12
N ALA A 34 11.29 51.01 -16.40
CA ALA A 34 11.95 50.50 -15.19
C ALA A 34 11.41 49.11 -14.85
N ASP A 35 12.32 48.30 -14.32
CA ASP A 35 12.27 46.86 -14.14
C ASP A 35 11.00 46.24 -13.57
N THR A 36 10.61 45.16 -14.25
CA THR A 36 10.02 43.93 -13.74
C THR A 36 10.41 43.62 -12.29
N ALA A 37 9.44 43.72 -11.38
CA ALA A 37 9.41 42.88 -10.18
C ALA A 37 8.15 42.02 -10.27
N ALA A 38 8.24 40.95 -11.06
CA ALA A 38 7.27 39.87 -11.03
C ALA A 38 7.27 39.29 -9.61
N ALA A 39 6.12 39.35 -8.94
CA ALA A 39 5.89 38.61 -7.72
C ALA A 39 6.14 37.12 -8.02
N ALA A 40 7.22 36.59 -7.46
CA ALA A 40 7.56 35.19 -7.58
C ALA A 40 6.38 34.37 -7.02
N PRO A 41 5.89 33.35 -7.74
CA PRO A 41 4.94 32.42 -7.16
C PRO A 41 5.62 31.76 -5.96
N ALA A 42 4.95 31.78 -4.81
CA ALA A 42 5.35 30.99 -3.66
C ALA A 42 5.48 29.54 -4.12
N SER A 43 6.71 29.02 -4.16
CA SER A 43 6.95 27.61 -4.38
C SER A 43 6.13 26.82 -3.36
N PRO A 44 5.38 25.78 -3.77
CA PRO A 44 4.80 24.87 -2.82
C PRO A 44 5.94 24.28 -1.99
N GLU A 45 5.85 24.48 -0.69
CA GLU A 45 6.68 23.80 0.29
C GLU A 45 6.55 22.30 0.00
N VAL A 46 7.61 21.71 -0.56
CA VAL A 46 7.68 20.28 -0.80
C VAL A 46 7.63 19.66 0.58
N ALA A 47 6.46 19.12 0.94
CA ALA A 47 6.27 18.36 2.15
C ALA A 47 7.41 17.33 2.21
N THR A 48 8.34 17.56 3.13
CA THR A 48 9.50 16.71 3.28
C THR A 48 9.00 15.41 3.87
N THR A 49 8.79 14.40 3.01
CA THR A 49 8.53 13.04 3.47
C THR A 49 9.66 12.68 4.44
N PRO A 50 9.37 12.28 5.68
CA PRO A 50 10.40 11.92 6.64
C PRO A 50 11.32 10.86 6.01
N ALA A 51 12.62 11.00 6.26
CA ALA A 51 13.62 10.08 5.73
C ALA A 51 13.27 8.66 6.18
N ARG A 52 12.77 7.85 5.24
CA ARG A 52 12.52 6.43 5.47
C ARG A 52 13.84 5.70 5.54
N MET A 53 13.89 4.66 6.36
CA MET A 53 15.01 3.74 6.38
C MET A 53 15.29 3.25 4.95
N VAL A 54 16.54 3.31 4.52
CA VAL A 54 16.90 2.95 3.15
C VAL A 54 17.00 1.43 3.04
N LEU A 55 16.10 0.84 2.26
CA LEU A 55 16.18 -0.56 1.85
C LEU A 55 17.01 -0.71 0.57
N PRO A 56 17.56 -1.92 0.30
CA PRO A 56 18.12 -2.24 -1.00
C PRO A 56 17.12 -1.94 -2.12
N ALA A 57 17.61 -1.46 -3.27
CA ALA A 57 16.73 -1.02 -4.37
C ALA A 57 15.82 -2.15 -4.87
N GLU A 58 16.33 -3.38 -4.85
CA GLU A 58 15.59 -4.60 -5.18
C GLU A 58 14.36 -4.84 -4.28
N ALA A 59 14.44 -4.48 -2.99
CA ALA A 59 13.33 -4.66 -2.05
C ALA A 59 12.12 -3.78 -2.41
N CYS A 60 12.39 -2.60 -2.98
CA CYS A 60 11.34 -1.68 -3.41
C CYS A 60 10.93 -1.91 -4.87
N GLN A 61 11.28 -3.03 -5.50
CA GLN A 61 10.70 -3.35 -6.81
C GLN A 61 9.24 -3.78 -6.66
N ARG A 62 8.38 -3.24 -7.53
CA ARG A 62 6.97 -3.64 -7.63
C ARG A 62 6.82 -4.97 -8.38
N SER A 63 7.33 -6.03 -7.77
CA SER A 63 7.28 -7.41 -8.24
C SER A 63 7.17 -8.35 -7.05
N GLU A 64 6.83 -9.62 -7.30
CA GLU A 64 6.80 -10.63 -6.24
C GLU A 64 8.19 -10.91 -5.66
N ASP A 65 9.22 -10.97 -6.50
CA ASP A 65 10.61 -11.16 -6.06
C ASP A 65 11.10 -9.99 -5.21
N GLY A 66 10.83 -8.76 -5.65
CA GLY A 66 11.18 -7.56 -4.90
C GLY A 66 10.47 -7.50 -3.55
N PHE A 67 9.18 -7.84 -3.54
CA PHE A 67 8.43 -7.99 -2.31
C PHE A 67 9.01 -9.07 -1.39
N GLY A 68 9.49 -10.20 -1.93
CA GLY A 68 10.15 -11.24 -1.14
C GLY A 68 11.33 -10.70 -0.34
N VAL A 69 12.21 -9.93 -1.01
CA VAL A 69 13.36 -9.28 -0.36
C VAL A 69 12.91 -8.26 0.69
N PHE A 70 11.89 -7.45 0.37
CA PHE A 70 11.30 -6.50 1.32
C PHE A 70 10.72 -7.19 2.55
N PHE A 71 9.91 -8.22 2.35
CA PHE A 71 9.13 -8.88 3.39
C PHE A 71 10.04 -9.57 4.40
N GLU A 72 11.12 -10.20 3.94
CA GLU A 72 12.13 -10.76 4.83
C GLU A 72 12.75 -9.69 5.74
N ARG A 73 13.14 -8.53 5.20
CA ARG A 73 13.67 -7.41 6.02
C ARG A 73 12.63 -6.81 6.95
N PHE A 74 11.38 -6.68 6.48
CA PHE A 74 10.25 -6.18 7.27
C PHE A 74 9.95 -7.10 8.47
N VAL A 75 10.09 -8.41 8.29
CA VAL A 75 9.92 -9.41 9.35
C VAL A 75 11.10 -9.39 10.31
N GLN A 76 12.34 -9.33 9.82
CA GLN A 76 13.55 -9.43 10.66
C GLN A 76 13.87 -8.16 11.45
N ASP A 77 13.61 -6.97 10.90
CA ASP A 77 14.03 -5.70 11.48
C ASP A 77 12.82 -4.86 11.95
N PRO A 78 12.64 -4.68 13.28
CA PRO A 78 11.55 -3.86 13.83
C PRO A 78 11.56 -2.41 13.35
N ALA A 79 12.73 -1.83 13.07
CA ALA A 79 12.82 -0.45 12.61
C ALA A 79 12.41 -0.31 11.14
N VAL A 80 12.73 -1.31 10.29
CA VAL A 80 12.14 -1.42 8.95
C VAL A 80 10.63 -1.57 9.07
N ARG A 81 10.15 -2.46 9.94
CA ARG A 81 8.72 -2.67 10.15
C ARG A 81 7.99 -1.39 10.52
N GLU A 82 8.54 -0.63 11.45
CA GLU A 82 8.04 0.68 11.86
C GLU A 82 8.02 1.68 10.71
N ALA A 83 9.11 1.80 9.93
CA ALA A 83 9.23 2.76 8.83
C ALA A 83 8.30 2.44 7.64
N TYR A 84 7.93 1.17 7.47
CA TYR A 84 7.14 0.66 6.34
C TYR A 84 5.75 0.15 6.75
N THR A 85 5.29 0.47 7.95
CA THR A 85 3.89 0.30 8.35
C THR A 85 3.16 1.63 8.21
N ALA A 86 2.01 1.63 7.53
CA ALA A 86 1.19 2.82 7.39
C ALA A 86 0.79 3.38 8.77
N ALA A 87 0.70 4.71 8.90
CA ALA A 87 0.33 5.35 10.17
C ALA A 87 -1.05 4.90 10.68
N GLN A 88 -1.96 4.58 9.76
CA GLN A 88 -3.24 3.94 10.03
C GLN A 88 -3.33 2.61 9.29
N LEU A 89 -3.81 1.59 10.00
CA LEU A 89 -4.05 0.26 9.47
C LEU A 89 -5.54 0.00 9.36
N GLN A 90 -5.93 -0.55 8.22
CA GLN A 90 -7.25 -1.12 8.02
C GLN A 90 -7.30 -2.50 8.69
N ILE A 91 -8.34 -2.79 9.46
CA ILE A 91 -8.62 -4.13 9.95
C ILE A 91 -9.87 -4.62 9.25
N GLY A 92 -9.80 -5.78 8.59
CA GLY A 92 -10.88 -6.33 7.78
C GLY A 92 -11.07 -7.83 7.95
N ASP A 93 -12.09 -8.34 7.28
CA ASP A 93 -12.39 -9.78 7.17
C ASP A 93 -11.64 -10.38 5.99
N LEU A 94 -11.12 -11.60 6.13
CA LEU A 94 -10.38 -12.29 5.05
C LEU A 94 -11.18 -12.44 3.75
N ARG A 95 -12.51 -12.56 3.84
CA ARG A 95 -13.43 -12.83 2.74
C ARG A 95 -13.83 -11.58 1.98
N ASP A 96 -13.79 -10.41 2.61
CA ASP A 96 -14.11 -9.12 1.98
C ASP A 96 -13.05 -8.06 2.33
N PRO A 97 -11.81 -8.22 1.84
CA PRO A 97 -10.71 -7.33 2.18
C PRO A 97 -10.92 -5.89 1.67
N ALA A 98 -11.78 -5.70 0.67
CA ALA A 98 -12.11 -4.38 0.13
C ALA A 98 -12.98 -3.54 1.07
N LYS A 99 -13.63 -4.16 2.07
CA LYS A 99 -14.49 -3.47 3.05
C LYS A 99 -13.86 -3.57 4.44
N PRO A 100 -13.02 -2.61 4.84
CA PRO A 100 -12.44 -2.61 6.18
C PRO A 100 -13.54 -2.47 7.24
N MET A 101 -13.42 -3.25 8.31
CA MET A 101 -14.32 -3.17 9.46
C MET A 101 -14.00 -1.95 10.33
N GLN A 102 -12.72 -1.61 10.43
CA GLN A 102 -12.22 -0.45 11.18
C GLN A 102 -10.91 0.05 10.58
N THR A 103 -10.59 1.31 10.84
CA THR A 103 -9.27 1.90 10.61
C THR A 103 -8.73 2.37 11.95
N VAL A 104 -7.53 1.92 12.32
CA VAL A 104 -6.92 2.22 13.62
C VAL A 104 -5.51 2.76 13.45
N PRO A 105 -5.02 3.60 14.39
CA PRO A 105 -3.60 3.92 14.48
C PRO A 105 -2.73 2.65 14.57
N ARG A 106 -1.51 2.68 14.00
CA ARG A 106 -0.63 1.49 13.94
C ARG A 106 -0.32 0.86 15.30
N ASP A 107 -0.19 1.66 16.35
CA ASP A 107 0.07 1.22 17.73
C ASP A 107 -1.13 0.50 18.36
N GLN A 108 -2.33 0.66 17.80
CA GLN A 108 -3.56 0.03 18.24
C GLN A 108 -3.97 -1.19 17.38
N ALA A 109 -3.26 -1.45 16.28
CA ALA A 109 -3.58 -2.56 15.38
C ALA A 109 -3.21 -3.94 15.96
N GLY A 110 -2.41 -3.98 17.03
CA GLY A 110 -1.85 -5.21 17.58
C GLY A 110 -0.49 -5.55 16.96
N PRO A 111 0.23 -6.52 17.54
CA PRO A 111 1.57 -6.87 17.08
C PRO A 111 1.52 -7.61 15.73
N PHE A 112 2.60 -7.47 14.97
CA PHE A 112 2.85 -8.27 13.78
C PHE A 112 3.18 -9.71 14.17
N ARG A 113 2.55 -10.69 13.53
CA ARG A 113 2.51 -12.10 13.96
C ARG A 113 3.39 -13.06 13.17
N ILE A 114 4.13 -12.59 12.18
CA ILE A 114 5.02 -13.43 11.39
C ILE A 114 6.45 -13.17 11.84
N ALA A 115 7.20 -14.23 12.11
CA ALA A 115 8.63 -14.19 12.38
C ALA A 115 9.38 -15.20 11.49
N LEU A 116 10.70 -15.03 11.43
CA LEU A 116 11.60 -15.95 10.75
C LEU A 116 12.63 -16.47 11.77
N VAL A 117 12.62 -17.77 12.05
CA VAL A 117 13.53 -18.43 12.99
C VAL A 117 14.13 -19.64 12.29
N ASP A 118 15.46 -19.76 12.27
CA ASP A 118 16.17 -20.87 11.60
C ASP A 118 15.68 -21.11 10.15
N SER A 119 15.47 -20.01 9.41
CA SER A 119 14.93 -20.00 8.03
C SER A 119 13.51 -20.56 7.88
N GLN A 120 12.77 -20.74 8.98
CA GLN A 120 11.37 -21.14 8.99
C GLN A 120 10.46 -19.96 9.33
N TRP A 121 9.37 -19.85 8.58
CA TRP A 121 8.28 -18.93 8.91
C TRP A 121 7.50 -19.48 10.10
N VAL A 122 7.39 -18.68 11.15
CA VAL A 122 6.72 -19.05 12.40
C VAL A 122 5.72 -17.99 12.83
N TYR A 123 4.76 -18.41 13.64
CA TYR A 123 3.79 -17.53 14.26
C TYR A 123 4.37 -16.91 15.54
N ASP A 124 4.57 -15.60 15.53
CA ASP A 124 5.07 -14.84 16.67
C ASP A 124 3.98 -14.69 17.74
N GLU A 125 4.14 -15.49 18.80
CA GLU A 125 3.32 -15.45 19.99
C GLU A 125 4.08 -14.76 21.14
N PRO A 126 3.61 -13.58 21.59
CA PRO A 126 4.23 -12.83 22.67
C PRO A 126 4.36 -13.70 23.93
N GLY A 127 5.57 -13.72 24.49
CA GLY A 127 5.88 -14.46 25.70
C GLY A 127 6.25 -15.93 25.48
N LYS A 128 6.33 -16.40 24.23
CA LYS A 128 6.92 -17.70 23.89
C LYS A 128 8.37 -17.54 23.42
N ASP A 129 9.18 -18.53 23.77
CA ASP A 129 10.55 -18.64 23.24
C ASP A 129 10.53 -19.17 21.80
N ALA A 130 11.59 -18.87 21.03
CA ALA A 130 11.69 -19.22 19.61
C ALA A 130 11.44 -20.72 19.33
N GLY A 131 11.92 -21.62 20.19
CA GLY A 131 11.72 -23.07 20.05
C GLY A 131 10.30 -23.58 20.38
N GLN A 132 9.40 -22.69 20.79
CA GLN A 132 8.00 -23.00 21.11
C GLN A 132 7.01 -22.40 20.10
N LEU A 133 7.52 -21.67 19.10
CA LEU A 133 6.69 -21.04 18.07
C LEU A 133 6.23 -22.09 17.06
N GLU A 134 4.97 -22.01 16.67
CA GLU A 134 4.42 -22.90 15.64
C GLU A 134 4.84 -22.40 14.25
N ARG A 135 5.17 -23.31 13.34
CA ARG A 135 5.40 -22.96 11.93
C ARG A 135 4.09 -22.47 11.30
N ILE A 136 4.22 -21.65 10.25
CA ILE A 136 3.09 -21.22 9.43
C ILE A 136 3.23 -21.73 8.01
N ASP A 137 2.11 -22.12 7.41
CA ASP A 137 1.97 -22.09 5.96
C ASP A 137 1.70 -20.65 5.54
N SER A 138 2.37 -20.18 4.49
CA SER A 138 2.19 -18.81 4.01
C SER A 138 2.18 -18.75 2.49
N ARG A 139 1.33 -17.88 1.95
CA ARG A 139 1.19 -17.67 0.51
C ARG A 139 1.16 -16.18 0.20
N ARG A 140 1.91 -15.80 -0.82
CA ARG A 140 1.90 -14.45 -1.35
C ARG A 140 1.04 -14.37 -2.60
N THR A 141 0.34 -13.26 -2.80
CA THR A 141 -0.45 -13.01 -4.01
C THR A 141 -0.35 -11.55 -4.36
N LEU A 142 0.24 -11.28 -5.53
CA LEU A 142 0.34 -9.95 -6.11
C LEU A 142 -0.93 -9.64 -6.93
N ASP A 143 -1.56 -8.53 -6.63
CA ASP A 143 -2.69 -7.96 -7.38
C ASP A 143 -2.46 -6.47 -7.60
N GLY A 144 -1.97 -6.12 -8.80
CA GLY A 144 -1.64 -4.74 -9.16
C GLY A 144 -0.61 -4.12 -8.20
N ASP A 145 -1.04 -3.12 -7.44
CA ASP A 145 -0.23 -2.41 -6.45
C ASP A 145 -0.37 -2.99 -5.03
N SER A 146 -1.00 -4.15 -4.87
CA SER A 146 -1.21 -4.80 -3.58
C SER A 146 -0.55 -6.17 -3.52
N MET A 147 0.18 -6.44 -2.44
CA MET A 147 0.67 -7.77 -2.11
C MET A 147 -0.05 -8.27 -0.86
N ARG A 148 -0.77 -9.38 -1.00
CA ARG A 148 -1.40 -10.09 0.11
C ARG A 148 -0.49 -11.22 0.57
N VAL A 149 -0.30 -11.34 1.88
CA VAL A 149 0.40 -12.45 2.53
C VAL A 149 -0.61 -13.17 3.41
N ASP A 150 -1.16 -14.26 2.90
CA ASP A 150 -2.01 -15.18 3.67
C ASP A 150 -1.13 -16.11 4.50
N TYR A 151 -1.56 -16.41 5.73
CA TYR A 151 -0.85 -17.33 6.59
C TYR A 151 -1.78 -18.04 7.57
N VAL A 152 -1.37 -19.24 7.97
CA VAL A 152 -2.06 -20.04 8.99
C VAL A 152 -1.05 -20.91 9.72
N ARG A 153 -1.22 -21.10 11.03
CA ARG A 153 -0.37 -22.04 11.78
C ARG A 153 -0.55 -23.45 11.22
N ALA A 154 0.53 -24.20 11.09
CA ALA A 154 0.50 -25.51 10.45
C ALA A 154 1.57 -26.47 11.00
N ASP A 155 1.23 -27.75 11.00
CA ASP A 155 2.19 -28.84 11.15
C ASP A 155 2.63 -29.31 9.76
N PHE A 156 3.89 -29.74 9.67
CA PHE A 156 4.52 -30.15 8.42
C PHE A 156 4.96 -31.61 8.50
N THR A 157 4.94 -32.30 7.37
CA THR A 157 5.54 -33.63 7.21
C THR A 157 7.07 -33.51 7.19
N PRO A 158 7.81 -34.63 7.31
CA PRO A 158 9.27 -34.62 7.11
C PRO A 158 9.73 -34.09 5.74
N ASP A 159 8.84 -34.09 4.74
CA ASP A 159 9.09 -33.60 3.39
C ASP A 159 8.69 -32.11 3.21
N ASP A 160 8.39 -31.41 4.32
CA ASP A 160 7.95 -30.01 4.36
C ASP A 160 6.60 -29.72 3.66
N ASP A 161 5.77 -30.76 3.45
CA ASP A 161 4.38 -30.59 3.06
C ASP A 161 3.50 -30.24 4.27
N VAL A 162 2.45 -29.43 4.07
CA VAL A 162 1.47 -29.13 5.11
C VAL A 162 0.68 -30.39 5.46
N ALA A 163 0.87 -30.89 6.69
CA ALA A 163 0.15 -32.04 7.21
C ALA A 163 -1.23 -31.65 7.77
N ASN A 164 -1.28 -30.55 8.52
CA ASN A 164 -2.52 -30.03 9.10
C ASN A 164 -2.40 -28.53 9.42
N THR A 165 -3.51 -27.79 9.33
CA THR A 165 -3.59 -26.38 9.74
C THR A 165 -4.26 -26.22 11.10
N LYS A 166 -3.94 -25.14 11.80
CA LYS A 166 -4.38 -24.84 13.16
C LYS A 166 -4.88 -23.41 13.26
N GLY A 167 -6.03 -23.22 13.89
CA GLY A 167 -6.62 -21.90 14.11
C GLY A 167 -7.24 -21.30 12.84
N ALA A 168 -7.59 -20.01 12.93
CA ALA A 168 -8.12 -19.26 11.80
C ALA A 168 -6.95 -18.79 10.90
N PRO A 169 -7.13 -18.79 9.56
CA PRO A 169 -6.22 -18.12 8.67
C PRO A 169 -6.26 -16.60 8.91
N GLU A 170 -5.13 -15.95 8.75
CA GLU A 170 -4.94 -14.52 8.86
C GLU A 170 -4.25 -14.02 7.57
N ALA A 171 -4.27 -12.71 7.32
CA ALA A 171 -3.49 -12.15 6.22
C ALA A 171 -3.04 -10.71 6.48
N TYR A 172 -1.96 -10.32 5.80
CA TYR A 172 -1.50 -8.94 5.73
C TYR A 172 -1.62 -8.44 4.30
N VAL A 173 -2.00 -7.17 4.10
CA VAL A 173 -1.97 -6.51 2.79
C VAL A 173 -1.00 -5.35 2.81
N PHE A 174 -0.04 -5.43 1.90
CA PHE A 174 0.93 -4.40 1.64
C PHE A 174 0.55 -3.67 0.36
N LYS A 175 0.55 -2.34 0.39
CA LYS A 175 0.34 -1.52 -0.80
C LYS A 175 1.66 -0.93 -1.27
N TYR A 176 1.83 -0.86 -2.58
CA TYR A 176 2.97 -0.20 -3.20
C TYR A 176 2.70 1.30 -3.29
N GLU A 177 3.28 2.08 -2.38
CA GLU A 177 3.03 3.51 -2.24
C GLU A 177 4.32 4.24 -1.93
N GLN A 178 4.47 5.45 -2.50
CA GLN A 178 5.67 6.28 -2.30
C GLN A 178 6.98 5.55 -2.68
N GLY A 179 6.91 4.72 -3.73
CA GLY A 179 8.07 4.03 -4.29
C GLY A 179 8.54 2.81 -3.51
N CYS A 180 7.76 2.26 -2.58
CA CYS A 180 8.06 0.98 -1.93
C CYS A 180 6.79 0.33 -1.34
N TRP A 181 6.91 -0.90 -0.83
CA TRP A 181 5.84 -1.62 -0.15
C TRP A 181 5.56 -1.07 1.25
N GLN A 182 4.29 -0.99 1.65
CA GLN A 182 3.88 -0.56 2.99
C GLN A 182 2.75 -1.42 3.53
N LEU A 183 2.87 -1.89 4.77
CA LEU A 183 1.79 -2.62 5.44
C LEU A 183 0.61 -1.66 5.65
N SER A 184 -0.54 -2.00 5.08
CA SER A 184 -1.74 -1.13 5.07
C SER A 184 -2.96 -1.79 5.72
N GLN A 185 -2.99 -3.11 5.79
CA GLN A 185 -4.15 -3.86 6.28
C GLN A 185 -3.74 -5.13 7.03
N GLN A 186 -4.51 -5.45 8.06
CA GLN A 186 -4.54 -6.76 8.71
C GLN A 186 -5.92 -7.40 8.51
N LEU A 187 -5.94 -8.65 8.10
CA LEU A 187 -7.14 -9.44 7.86
C LEU A 187 -7.19 -10.58 8.86
N ARG A 188 -8.33 -10.73 9.52
CA ARG A 188 -8.58 -11.74 10.56
C ARG A 188 -10.02 -12.26 10.52
#